data_AF-A0A399EZ92-F1
#
_entry.id   AF-A0A399EZ92-F1
#
_cell.length_a   1.000
_cell.length_b   1.000
_cell.length_c   1.000
_cell.angle_alpha   90.00
_cell.angle_beta   90.00
_cell.angle_gamma   90.00
#
_symmetry.space_group_name_H-M   'P 1'
#
loop_
_entity.id
_entity.type
_entity.pdbx_description
1 polymer ?
#
loop_
_entity_poly.entity_id
_entity_poly.type
_entity_poly.pdbx_seq_one_letter_code
_entity_poly.pdbx_strand_id
1 'polypeptide(L)'
;MEFTAKYERGKFRGQTRQFRNGRLSFSPGGKPKTLEGEWLGKDERGEETIYRLTAVWVPNSGIAINTQLIEEINNASRSDRTSGYKSPYWGKQIGSLDGIPVYYNARDEGNNNRRNKLEDSNGKVIYDFGLKWQCVEFIRRYFYYKHGFLFEGRGDAHSYFSDEVKDGGNHRGLRQYVNDHGYDRRVGKFTGKGSVSKPQKGDLIVMHYSTTGHVAIIGEVSDDSITIVQQNVETDVTERFPLEKVFVGGETRWRINSTRVRGWLRP
;
A
#
# COMPACT_ATOMS: atom_id res chain seq x y z
N MET A 1 27.83 -2.60 10.79
CA MET A 1 28.03 -1.42 11.66
C MET A 1 26.93 -1.47 12.70
N GLU A 2 27.26 -1.59 13.98
CA GLU A 2 26.42 -1.06 15.05
C GLU A 2 26.56 0.46 15.00
N PHE A 3 25.43 1.16 15.01
CA PHE A 3 25.39 2.59 15.20
C PHE A 3 25.25 2.85 16.70
N THR A 4 26.20 3.54 17.31
CA THR A 4 26.00 4.06 18.66
C THR A 4 25.84 5.57 18.56
N ALA A 5 24.59 6.02 18.51
CA ALA A 5 24.25 7.41 18.78
C ALA A 5 24.06 7.54 20.30
N LYS A 6 24.89 8.36 20.95
CA LYS A 6 24.64 8.78 22.34
C LYS A 6 24.22 10.25 22.32
N TYR A 7 23.03 10.51 22.84
CA TYR A 7 22.43 11.83 22.93
C TYR A 7 22.70 12.40 24.34
N GLU A 8 23.45 13.50 24.42
CA GLU A 8 23.53 14.31 25.64
C GLU A 8 23.26 15.78 25.30
N ARG A 9 22.22 16.34 25.94
CA ARG A 9 21.93 17.76 26.14
C ARG A 9 22.34 18.71 25.00
N GLY A 10 21.71 18.56 23.84
CA GLY A 10 21.42 19.68 22.95
C GLY A 10 22.57 20.29 22.13
N LYS A 11 23.71 19.60 21.94
CA LYS A 11 24.73 20.02 20.95
C LYS A 11 25.24 18.85 20.13
N PHE A 12 24.90 18.83 18.84
CA PHE A 12 25.44 17.86 17.88
C PHE A 12 26.93 18.15 17.64
N ARG A 13 27.80 17.25 18.11
CA ARG A 13 29.21 17.21 17.71
C ARG A 13 29.53 15.81 17.20
N GLY A 14 29.51 15.66 15.87
CA GLY A 14 29.98 14.44 15.21
C GLY A 14 31.30 14.68 14.50
N GLN A 15 32.36 14.01 14.94
CA GLN A 15 33.56 13.79 14.11
C GLN A 15 33.34 12.55 13.24
N THR A 16 33.61 12.67 11.95
CA THR A 16 33.64 11.54 11.03
C THR A 16 35.00 10.87 11.12
N ARG A 17 35.07 9.59 11.54
CA ARG A 17 36.22 8.74 11.21
C ARG A 17 35.79 7.61 10.28
N GLN A 18 36.54 7.57 9.19
CA GLN A 18 36.38 6.86 7.93
C GLN A 18 36.25 5.33 8.08
N PHE A 19 35.40 4.72 7.25
CA PHE A 19 35.61 3.33 6.83
C PHE A 19 36.84 3.26 5.92
N ARG A 20 37.82 2.43 6.29
CA ARG A 20 38.85 1.95 5.37
C ARG A 20 38.19 0.97 4.39
N ASN A 21 38.46 1.18 3.10
CA ASN A 21 38.33 0.25 1.98
C ASN A 21 36.94 -0.01 1.37
N GLY A 22 36.23 1.06 1.00
CA GLY A 22 35.11 0.96 0.04
C GLY A 22 34.49 2.33 -0.25
N ARG A 23 34.98 3.00 -1.29
CA ARG A 23 34.63 4.37 -1.67
C ARG A 23 33.15 4.45 -2.09
N LEU A 24 32.30 5.15 -1.35
CA LEU A 24 30.99 5.61 -1.84
C LEU A 24 31.21 6.92 -2.61
N SER A 25 31.33 6.83 -3.94
CA SER A 25 31.37 7.99 -4.83
C SER A 25 29.98 8.25 -5.39
N PHE A 26 29.49 9.49 -5.23
CA PHE A 26 28.26 9.96 -5.87
C PHE A 26 28.63 10.92 -6.99
N SER A 27 28.20 10.61 -8.22
CA SER A 27 28.39 11.50 -9.37
C SER A 27 27.45 12.71 -9.27
N PRO A 28 27.93 13.94 -9.52
CA PRO A 28 27.06 15.10 -9.66
C PRO A 28 26.10 14.88 -10.83
N GLY A 29 24.78 14.95 -10.59
CA GLY A 29 23.75 14.85 -11.64
C GLY A 29 22.83 13.63 -11.59
N GLY A 30 22.93 12.77 -10.57
CA GLY A 30 21.97 11.67 -10.37
C GLY A 30 20.62 12.13 -9.84
N LYS A 31 19.53 11.45 -10.24
CA LYS A 31 18.18 11.61 -9.65
C LYS A 31 18.24 11.52 -8.11
N PRO A 32 17.39 12.25 -7.36
CA PRO A 32 17.43 12.22 -5.90
C PRO A 32 17.33 10.78 -5.39
N LYS A 33 18.30 10.39 -4.56
CA LYS A 33 18.30 9.10 -3.86
C LYS A 33 17.95 9.37 -2.41
N THR A 34 16.85 8.80 -1.95
CA THR A 34 16.48 8.77 -0.54
C THR A 34 17.31 7.69 0.15
N LEU A 35 17.97 8.04 1.26
CA LEU A 35 18.55 7.05 2.16
C LEU A 35 17.59 6.86 3.33
N GLU A 36 17.11 5.64 3.52
CA GLU A 36 16.25 5.26 4.64
C GLU A 36 16.93 4.16 5.45
N GLY A 37 16.87 4.28 6.77
CA GLY A 37 17.36 3.26 7.68
C GLY A 37 16.61 3.31 9.00
N GLU A 38 16.34 2.14 9.56
CA GLU A 38 15.72 1.96 10.88
C GLU A 38 16.77 1.39 11.84
N TRP A 39 16.80 1.88 13.07
CA TRP A 39 17.66 1.33 14.13
C TRP A 39 16.95 1.34 15.49
N LEU A 40 17.32 0.40 16.36
CA LEU A 40 16.86 0.33 17.75
C LEU A 40 17.77 1.20 18.64
N GLY A 41 17.17 2.07 19.44
CA GLY A 41 17.83 2.91 20.45
C GLY A 41 17.00 3.02 21.72
N LYS A 42 17.35 3.91 22.65
CA LYS A 42 16.54 4.19 23.84
C LYS A 42 16.06 5.65 23.84
N ASP A 43 14.79 5.89 24.19
CA ASP A 43 14.20 7.23 24.26
C ASP A 43 14.66 8.05 25.47
N GLU A 44 14.15 9.29 25.59
CA GLU A 44 14.48 10.19 26.70
C GLU A 44 14.03 9.65 28.08
N ARG A 45 13.15 8.65 28.10
CA ARG A 45 12.66 7.94 29.29
C ARG A 45 13.43 6.62 29.53
N GLY A 46 14.33 6.23 28.62
CA GLY A 46 15.16 5.03 28.70
C GLY A 46 14.53 3.78 28.08
N GLU A 47 13.39 3.90 27.39
CA GLU A 47 12.63 2.82 26.77
C GLU A 47 13.16 2.48 25.39
N GLU A 48 13.22 1.18 25.03
CA GLU A 48 13.68 0.76 23.70
C GLU A 48 12.73 1.27 22.61
N THR A 49 13.29 2.02 21.66
CA THR A 49 12.55 2.74 20.62
C THR A 49 13.23 2.57 19.27
N ILE A 50 12.44 2.29 18.24
CA ILE A 50 12.91 2.24 16.86
C ILE A 50 12.90 3.65 16.28
N TYR A 51 14.04 4.10 15.79
CA TYR A 51 14.20 5.36 15.09
C TYR A 51 14.34 5.12 13.60
N ARG A 52 13.72 5.99 12.80
CA ARG A 52 13.88 5.99 11.34
C ARG A 52 14.46 7.32 10.89
N LEU A 53 15.56 7.25 10.13
CA LEU A 53 16.18 8.41 9.50
C LEU A 53 15.87 8.39 8.01
N THR A 54 15.29 9.48 7.52
CA THR A 54 15.11 9.72 6.09
C THR A 54 15.97 10.91 5.68
N ALA A 55 17.03 10.65 4.93
CA ALA A 55 17.85 11.70 4.34
C ALA A 55 17.49 11.88 2.87
N VAL A 56 17.08 13.10 2.51
CA VAL A 56 16.74 13.47 1.12
C VAL A 56 17.80 14.42 0.59
N TRP A 57 18.46 14.04 -0.50
CA TRP A 57 19.40 14.94 -1.17
C TRP A 57 18.65 15.90 -2.10
N VAL A 58 18.90 17.20 -1.93
CA VAL A 58 18.33 18.27 -2.77
C VAL A 58 19.47 18.95 -3.53
N PRO A 59 19.48 18.96 -4.88
CA PRO A 59 20.49 19.70 -5.62
C PRO A 59 20.35 21.21 -5.38
N ASN A 60 21.47 21.88 -5.13
CA ASN A 60 21.68 23.33 -4.95
C ASN A 60 21.54 23.94 -3.54
N SER A 61 21.37 23.16 -2.48
CA SER A 61 21.32 23.72 -1.12
C SER A 61 22.01 22.90 -0.01
N GLY A 62 22.80 21.89 -0.36
CA GLY A 62 23.45 21.01 0.62
C GLY A 62 22.47 19.97 1.19
N ILE A 63 22.96 19.14 2.12
CA ILE A 63 22.17 18.04 2.70
C ILE A 63 21.10 18.64 3.63
N ALA A 64 19.83 18.50 3.25
CA ALA A 64 18.72 18.71 4.18
C ALA A 64 18.54 17.42 5.00
N ILE A 65 19.10 17.39 6.21
CA ILE A 65 18.83 16.34 7.18
C ILE A 65 17.51 16.70 7.87
N ASN A 66 16.42 16.02 7.51
CA ASN A 66 15.17 16.13 8.23
C ASN A 66 15.11 15.00 9.25
N THR A 67 15.59 15.27 10.47
CA THR A 67 15.46 14.32 11.58
C THR A 67 14.04 14.45 12.12
N GLN A 68 13.08 13.74 11.51
CA GLN A 68 11.78 13.56 12.15
C GLN A 68 11.93 12.54 13.28
N LEU A 69 11.62 12.98 14.50
CA LEU A 69 11.36 12.08 15.61
C LEU A 69 10.14 11.23 15.21
N ILE A 70 10.36 9.96 14.90
CA ILE A 70 9.27 8.98 14.77
C ILE A 70 9.26 8.26 16.11
N GLU A 71 8.39 8.69 17.03
CA GLU A 71 8.19 8.03 18.32
C GLU A 71 7.43 6.71 18.15
N GLU A 72 7.92 5.69 18.84
CA GLU A 72 7.25 4.44 19.23
C GLU A 72 6.64 3.59 18.10
N ILE A 73 7.50 2.83 17.43
CA ILE A 73 7.14 1.51 16.88
C ILE A 73 7.65 0.45 17.86
N ASN A 74 6.70 -0.17 18.57
CA ASN A 74 6.75 -1.47 19.24
C ASN A 74 7.24 -1.57 20.69
N ASN A 75 6.29 -1.66 21.62
CA ASN A 75 6.25 -2.76 22.58
C ASN A 75 4.80 -3.12 22.94
N ALA A 76 4.12 -3.82 22.03
CA ALA A 76 2.88 -4.54 22.35
C ALA A 76 2.79 -5.83 21.52
N SER A 77 3.65 -6.80 21.82
CA SER A 77 3.32 -8.20 21.54
C SER A 77 3.81 -9.11 22.67
N ARG A 78 3.13 -9.03 23.81
CA ARG A 78 2.72 -10.16 24.67
C ARG A 78 2.07 -9.60 25.93
N SER A 79 0.85 -10.05 26.19
CA SER A 79 -0.02 -9.70 27.33
C SER A 79 -0.34 -8.21 27.51
N ASP A 80 -1.38 -7.73 26.83
CA ASP A 80 -2.59 -7.39 27.60
C ASP A 80 -3.83 -7.36 26.71
N ARG A 81 -4.90 -8.01 27.17
CA ARG A 81 -6.21 -8.02 26.53
C ARG A 81 -7.03 -6.90 27.16
N THR A 82 -6.81 -5.65 26.72
CA THR A 82 -7.67 -4.54 27.14
C THR A 82 -8.13 -3.72 25.94
N SER A 83 -9.42 -3.80 25.63
CA SER A 83 -10.08 -2.99 24.62
C SER A 83 -10.11 -1.54 25.08
N GLY A 84 -9.39 -0.63 24.41
CA GLY A 84 -9.58 0.81 24.67
C GLY A 84 -8.51 1.78 24.16
N TYR A 85 -7.30 1.36 23.82
CA TYR A 85 -6.25 2.30 23.37
C TYR A 85 -6.39 2.66 21.88
N LYS A 86 -6.64 3.95 21.60
CA LYS A 86 -6.67 4.53 20.25
C LYS A 86 -5.23 4.73 19.77
N SER A 87 -4.92 4.31 18.55
CA SER A 87 -3.59 4.55 18.00
C SER A 87 -3.46 6.04 17.66
N PRO A 88 -2.42 6.75 18.14
CA PRO A 88 -2.23 8.16 17.81
C PRO A 88 -1.99 8.39 16.30
N TYR A 89 -1.76 7.32 15.53
CA TYR A 89 -1.48 7.36 14.11
C TYR A 89 -2.71 7.11 13.22
N TRP A 90 -3.85 6.75 13.79
CA TRP A 90 -5.06 6.51 13.00
C TRP A 90 -5.46 7.72 12.17
N GLY A 91 -5.68 7.50 10.87
CA GLY A 91 -6.00 8.58 9.92
C GLY A 91 -4.84 9.47 9.51
N LYS A 92 -3.61 9.16 9.92
CA LYS A 92 -2.41 9.79 9.36
C LYS A 92 -2.26 9.37 7.90
N GLN A 93 -1.93 10.32 7.04
CA GLN A 93 -1.57 10.02 5.65
C GLN A 93 -0.22 9.30 5.61
N ILE A 94 -0.19 8.14 4.98
CA ILE A 94 0.99 7.27 4.85
C ILE A 94 1.43 7.08 3.39
N GLY A 95 0.65 7.59 2.44
CA GLY A 95 1.01 7.59 1.03
C GLY A 95 -0.05 8.27 0.16
N SER A 96 0.05 8.08 -1.15
CA SER A 96 -0.94 8.58 -2.11
C SER A 96 -0.81 7.90 -3.47
N LEU A 97 -1.90 7.84 -4.22
CA LEU A 97 -1.91 7.51 -5.65
C LEU A 97 -2.65 8.62 -6.41
N ASP A 98 -2.02 9.20 -7.44
CA ASP A 98 -2.61 10.26 -8.25
C ASP A 98 -3.16 11.44 -7.42
N GLY A 99 -2.46 11.80 -6.34
CA GLY A 99 -2.88 12.85 -5.41
C GLY A 99 -3.96 12.45 -4.40
N ILE A 100 -4.50 11.23 -4.50
CA ILE A 100 -5.51 10.70 -3.58
C ILE A 100 -4.80 10.02 -2.40
N PRO A 101 -4.99 10.50 -1.16
CA PRO A 101 -4.22 10.05 0.01
C PRO A 101 -4.58 8.62 0.44
N VAL A 102 -3.59 7.91 0.97
CA VAL A 102 -3.73 6.62 1.66
C VAL A 102 -3.56 6.88 3.16
N TYR A 103 -4.51 6.42 3.96
CA TYR A 103 -4.54 6.63 5.41
C TYR A 103 -4.27 5.37 6.21
N TYR A 104 -3.60 5.51 7.35
CA TYR A 104 -3.37 4.43 8.29
C TYR A 104 -4.65 4.05 9.04
N ASN A 105 -5.04 2.77 8.98
CA ASN A 105 -6.28 2.27 9.60
C ASN A 105 -6.13 1.81 11.06
N ALA A 106 -4.90 1.55 11.53
CA ALA A 106 -4.58 0.90 12.82
C ALA A 106 -5.21 -0.50 13.02
N ARG A 107 -4.51 -1.40 13.74
CA ARG A 107 -4.98 -2.79 13.97
C ARG A 107 -6.20 -2.88 14.92
N ASP A 108 -6.31 -1.97 15.89
CA ASP A 108 -7.26 -2.09 17.01
C ASP A 108 -8.44 -1.09 16.97
N GLU A 109 -8.53 -0.26 15.94
CA GLU A 109 -9.62 0.73 15.79
C GLU A 109 -10.80 0.24 14.96
N GLY A 110 -10.81 -1.06 14.64
CA GLY A 110 -11.84 -1.75 13.87
C GLY A 110 -13.20 -1.83 14.55
N ASN A 111 -13.77 -0.72 15.06
CA ASN A 111 -15.22 -0.55 15.21
C ASN A 111 -15.71 0.85 15.61
N ASN A 112 -15.01 1.95 15.32
CA ASN A 112 -15.52 3.27 15.72
C ASN A 112 -16.73 3.75 14.87
N ASN A 113 -17.26 2.93 13.94
CA ASN A 113 -18.35 3.25 13.01
C ASN A 113 -18.14 4.58 12.25
N ARG A 114 -16.91 5.10 12.18
CA ARG A 114 -16.61 6.36 11.49
C ARG A 114 -16.60 6.10 9.99
N ARG A 115 -17.41 6.88 9.29
CA ARG A 115 -17.60 6.77 7.85
C ARG A 115 -16.92 7.94 7.16
N ASN A 116 -16.35 7.70 5.98
CA ASN A 116 -15.95 8.77 5.09
C ASN A 116 -17.09 9.04 4.13
N LYS A 117 -17.56 10.28 4.11
CA LYS A 117 -18.77 10.69 3.38
C LYS A 117 -18.48 11.95 2.59
N LEU A 118 -19.10 12.02 1.42
CA LEU A 118 -19.27 13.25 0.65
C LEU A 118 -20.59 13.88 1.10
N GLU A 119 -20.55 15.13 1.53
CA GLU A 119 -21.72 15.89 1.99
C GLU A 119 -21.85 17.20 1.19
N ASP A 120 -23.08 17.67 1.00
CA ASP A 120 -23.33 19.00 0.44
C ASP A 120 -23.11 20.12 1.47
N SER A 121 -23.29 21.38 1.06
CA SER A 121 -23.12 22.55 1.94
C SER A 121 -24.06 22.57 3.16
N ASN A 122 -25.13 21.78 3.14
CA ASN A 122 -26.11 21.68 4.21
C ASN A 122 -25.90 20.42 5.07
N GLY A 123 -24.82 19.67 4.84
CA GLY A 123 -24.51 18.44 5.56
C GLY A 123 -25.30 17.21 5.09
N LYS A 124 -26.00 17.27 3.95
CA LYS A 124 -26.67 16.11 3.38
C LYS A 124 -25.64 15.18 2.74
N VAL A 125 -25.66 13.91 3.14
CA VAL A 125 -24.79 12.88 2.55
C VAL A 125 -25.18 12.61 1.11
N ILE A 126 -24.26 12.90 0.19
CA ILE A 126 -24.35 12.61 -1.25
C ILE A 126 -23.84 11.19 -1.51
N TYR A 127 -22.71 10.82 -0.91
CA TYR A 127 -22.10 9.52 -1.11
C TYR A 127 -21.36 9.05 0.13
N ASP A 128 -21.37 7.74 0.35
CA ASP A 128 -20.64 7.09 1.44
C ASP A 128 -19.50 6.26 0.85
N PHE A 129 -18.27 6.71 1.10
CA PHE A 129 -17.08 6.02 0.66
C PHE A 129 -16.86 4.74 1.48
N GLY A 130 -17.29 4.68 2.74
CA GLY A 130 -17.17 3.49 3.58
C GLY A 130 -16.57 3.78 4.95
N LEU A 131 -16.19 2.73 5.66
CA LEU A 131 -15.57 2.84 6.98
C LEU A 131 -14.13 3.37 6.85
N LYS A 132 -13.83 4.44 7.59
CA LYS A 132 -12.47 4.98 7.71
C LYS A 132 -11.60 3.96 8.44
N TRP A 133 -10.45 3.52 7.93
CA TRP A 133 -9.79 3.73 6.64
C TRP A 133 -9.57 2.39 5.94
N GLN A 134 -10.68 1.68 5.70
CA GLN A 134 -10.64 0.34 5.12
C GLN A 134 -10.25 0.35 3.63
N CYS A 135 -9.90 -0.83 3.11
CA CYS A 135 -9.54 -1.00 1.70
C CYS A 135 -10.69 -0.58 0.76
N VAL A 136 -11.92 -0.99 1.05
CA VAL A 136 -13.11 -0.60 0.25
C VAL A 136 -13.35 0.91 0.26
N GLU A 137 -13.07 1.59 1.38
CA GLU A 137 -13.16 3.06 1.47
C GLU A 137 -12.20 3.73 0.51
N PHE A 138 -10.96 3.27 0.45
CA PHE A 138 -9.95 3.79 -0.47
C PHE A 138 -10.39 3.65 -1.93
N ILE A 139 -10.88 2.48 -2.32
CA ILE A 139 -11.30 2.21 -3.70
C ILE A 139 -12.46 3.12 -4.12
N ARG A 140 -13.51 3.20 -3.30
CA ARG A 140 -14.68 4.03 -3.60
C ARG A 140 -14.29 5.51 -3.69
N ARG A 141 -13.40 5.97 -2.81
CA ARG A 141 -12.87 7.33 -2.85
C ARG A 141 -11.99 7.58 -4.07
N TYR A 142 -11.12 6.64 -4.41
CA TYR A 142 -10.24 6.74 -5.57
C TYR A 142 -11.05 6.84 -6.86
N PHE A 143 -12.02 5.95 -7.08
CA PHE A 143 -12.86 5.95 -8.28
C PHE A 143 -13.71 7.21 -8.42
N TYR A 144 -14.22 7.74 -7.30
CA TYR A 144 -14.94 9.01 -7.33
C TYR A 144 -14.05 10.17 -7.77
N TYR A 145 -12.91 10.40 -7.11
CA TYR A 145 -12.07 11.55 -7.43
C TYR A 145 -11.30 11.41 -8.75
N LYS A 146 -10.93 10.19 -9.14
CA LYS A 146 -10.15 9.94 -10.36
C LYS A 146 -11.03 9.82 -11.60
N HIS A 147 -12.19 9.17 -11.48
CA HIS A 147 -13.02 8.77 -12.62
C HIS A 147 -14.42 9.38 -12.59
N GLY A 148 -14.81 10.11 -11.55
CA GLY A 148 -16.19 10.55 -11.37
C GLY A 148 -17.17 9.39 -11.17
N PHE A 149 -16.67 8.20 -10.82
CA PHE A 149 -17.45 6.97 -10.77
C PHE A 149 -17.92 6.66 -9.36
N LEU A 150 -19.22 6.38 -9.20
CA LEU A 150 -19.84 6.02 -7.93
C LEU A 150 -20.25 4.55 -7.96
N PHE A 151 -19.62 3.72 -7.13
CA PHE A 151 -20.06 2.34 -6.95
C PHE A 151 -21.44 2.29 -6.28
N GLU A 152 -22.35 1.54 -6.90
CA GLU A 152 -23.64 1.18 -6.33
C GLU A 152 -23.51 0.08 -5.27
N GLY A 153 -24.41 0.12 -4.29
CA GLY A 153 -24.48 -0.86 -3.21
C GLY A 153 -23.30 -0.79 -2.23
N ARG A 154 -23.39 -1.64 -1.21
CA ARG A 154 -22.32 -1.91 -0.23
C ARG A 154 -21.88 -3.36 -0.39
N GLY A 155 -20.75 -3.69 0.21
CA GLY A 155 -20.25 -5.06 0.22
C GLY A 155 -18.80 -5.11 0.65
N ASP A 156 -18.37 -6.32 0.95
CA ASP A 156 -16.99 -6.62 1.26
C ASP A 156 -16.13 -6.56 0.00
N ALA A 157 -14.82 -6.52 0.19
CA ALA A 157 -13.84 -6.42 -0.89
C ALA A 157 -13.98 -7.54 -1.94
N HIS A 158 -14.24 -8.78 -1.52
CA HIS A 158 -14.44 -9.90 -2.45
C HIS A 158 -15.65 -9.71 -3.38
N SER A 159 -16.69 -8.98 -2.95
CA SER A 159 -17.91 -8.76 -3.74
C SER A 159 -17.71 -7.86 -4.96
N TYR A 160 -16.54 -7.22 -5.09
CA TYR A 160 -16.16 -6.46 -6.28
C TYR A 160 -15.80 -7.36 -7.47
N PHE A 161 -15.69 -8.67 -7.27
CA PHE A 161 -15.51 -9.66 -8.33
C PHE A 161 -16.65 -10.69 -8.28
N SER A 162 -17.06 -11.19 -9.44
CA SER A 162 -18.03 -12.29 -9.55
C SER A 162 -17.50 -13.39 -10.45
N ASP A 163 -17.42 -14.62 -9.93
CA ASP A 163 -17.03 -15.80 -10.72
C ASP A 163 -18.05 -16.12 -11.84
N GLU A 164 -19.27 -15.58 -11.76
CA GLU A 164 -20.31 -15.74 -12.78
C GLU A 164 -20.09 -14.81 -14.00
N VAL A 165 -19.30 -13.75 -13.82
CA VAL A 165 -19.01 -12.78 -14.88
C VAL A 165 -17.77 -13.24 -15.65
N LYS A 166 -17.98 -13.53 -16.94
CA LYS A 166 -16.93 -13.96 -17.86
C LYS A 166 -15.86 -12.88 -18.05
N ASP A 167 -14.65 -13.29 -18.46
CA ASP A 167 -13.56 -12.37 -18.81
C ASP A 167 -14.02 -11.33 -19.84
N GLY A 168 -13.82 -10.05 -19.51
CA GLY A 168 -14.28 -8.91 -20.28
C GLY A 168 -15.76 -8.56 -20.11
N GLY A 169 -16.50 -9.23 -19.22
CA GLY A 169 -17.90 -8.92 -18.90
C GLY A 169 -18.06 -7.70 -17.99
N ASN A 170 -19.30 -7.24 -17.77
CA ASN A 170 -19.58 -6.12 -16.86
C ASN A 170 -19.93 -6.63 -15.46
N HIS A 171 -19.34 -6.02 -14.43
CA HIS A 171 -19.72 -6.21 -13.03
C HIS A 171 -19.63 -4.88 -12.31
N ARG A 172 -20.69 -4.48 -11.60
CA ARG A 172 -20.78 -3.20 -10.88
C ARG A 172 -20.42 -1.98 -11.72
N GLY A 173 -20.79 -1.98 -13.00
CA GLY A 173 -20.51 -0.88 -13.93
C GLY A 173 -19.08 -0.83 -14.44
N LEU A 174 -18.22 -1.80 -14.10
CA LEU A 174 -16.85 -1.91 -14.58
C LEU A 174 -16.68 -3.15 -15.44
N ARG A 175 -15.69 -3.13 -16.34
CA ARG A 175 -15.29 -4.32 -17.12
C ARG A 175 -14.40 -5.21 -16.25
N GLN A 176 -14.85 -6.43 -15.98
CA GLN A 176 -14.15 -7.42 -15.17
C GLN A 176 -13.26 -8.30 -16.04
N TYR A 177 -12.03 -8.51 -15.59
CA TYR A 177 -11.06 -9.41 -16.21
C TYR A 177 -10.65 -10.49 -15.22
N VAL A 178 -10.64 -11.73 -15.70
CA VAL A 178 -10.41 -12.91 -14.87
C VAL A 178 -8.92 -13.22 -14.87
N ASN A 179 -8.30 -13.26 -13.69
CA ASN A 179 -6.87 -13.59 -13.58
C ASN A 179 -6.62 -15.08 -13.90
N ASP A 180 -7.62 -15.94 -13.64
CA ASP A 180 -7.59 -17.41 -13.77
C ASP A 180 -6.18 -17.95 -13.55
N HIS A 181 -5.78 -18.04 -12.28
CA HIS A 181 -4.40 -18.41 -11.95
C HIS A 181 -4.22 -19.94 -11.89
N GLY A 182 -5.25 -20.71 -11.50
CA GLY A 182 -5.26 -22.18 -11.49
C GLY A 182 -3.94 -22.83 -11.07
N TYR A 183 -3.49 -22.67 -9.83
CA TYR A 183 -2.21 -23.28 -9.41
C TYR A 183 -2.35 -24.80 -9.31
N ASP A 184 -1.70 -25.54 -10.21
CA ASP A 184 -1.68 -27.00 -10.16
C ASP A 184 -0.46 -27.47 -9.35
N ARG A 185 -0.75 -27.96 -8.14
CA ARG A 185 0.25 -28.47 -7.19
C ARG A 185 1.03 -29.67 -7.72
N ARG A 186 0.48 -30.44 -8.67
CA ARG A 186 1.15 -31.63 -9.23
C ARG A 186 2.31 -31.24 -10.14
N VAL A 187 2.17 -30.12 -10.85
CA VAL A 187 3.19 -29.62 -11.79
C VAL A 187 3.93 -28.40 -11.26
N GLY A 188 3.59 -27.93 -10.04
CA GLY A 188 4.24 -26.80 -9.38
C GLY A 188 4.12 -25.48 -10.16
N LYS A 189 3.06 -25.34 -10.98
CA LYS A 189 2.90 -24.22 -11.91
C LYS A 189 1.44 -23.77 -11.98
N PHE A 190 1.27 -22.50 -12.31
CA PHE A 190 -0.03 -21.92 -12.62
C PHE A 190 -0.47 -22.35 -14.03
N THR A 191 -1.66 -22.96 -14.13
CA THR A 191 -2.25 -23.53 -15.35
C THR A 191 -3.47 -22.77 -15.85
N GLY A 192 -3.99 -21.83 -15.06
CA GLY A 192 -5.12 -21.01 -15.49
C GLY A 192 -4.75 -20.09 -16.66
N LYS A 193 -5.76 -19.74 -17.46
CA LYS A 193 -5.59 -19.17 -18.81
C LYS A 193 -5.22 -17.69 -18.80
N GLY A 194 -5.48 -16.97 -17.71
CA GLY A 194 -5.35 -15.50 -17.68
C GLY A 194 -6.33 -14.79 -18.62
N SER A 195 -6.22 -13.46 -18.64
CA SER A 195 -7.05 -12.58 -19.47
C SER A 195 -6.35 -12.20 -20.77
N VAL A 196 -7.12 -11.98 -21.84
CA VAL A 196 -6.63 -11.36 -23.08
C VAL A 196 -6.42 -9.84 -22.94
N SER A 197 -6.67 -9.27 -21.75
CA SER A 197 -6.36 -7.88 -21.47
C SER A 197 -5.18 -7.79 -20.50
N LYS A 198 -4.18 -6.96 -20.81
CA LYS A 198 -3.13 -6.63 -19.84
C LYS A 198 -3.74 -5.76 -18.73
N PRO A 199 -3.41 -5.97 -17.45
CA PRO A 199 -3.73 -5.02 -16.39
C PRO A 199 -3.14 -3.64 -16.70
N GLN A 200 -3.80 -2.59 -16.21
CA GLN A 200 -3.44 -1.19 -16.45
C GLN A 200 -3.43 -0.40 -15.14
N LYS A 201 -2.67 0.70 -15.12
CA LYS A 201 -2.74 1.66 -14.02
C LYS A 201 -4.18 2.16 -13.88
N GLY A 202 -4.68 2.18 -12.64
CA GLY A 202 -6.05 2.57 -12.30
C GLY A 202 -7.03 1.40 -12.22
N ASP A 203 -6.66 0.20 -12.68
CA ASP A 203 -7.50 -0.98 -12.49
C ASP A 203 -7.65 -1.31 -11.00
N LEU A 204 -8.87 -1.68 -10.61
CA LEU A 204 -9.19 -2.21 -9.28
C LEU A 204 -8.81 -3.68 -9.25
N ILE A 205 -7.87 -4.09 -8.39
CA ILE A 205 -7.52 -5.49 -8.19
C ILE A 205 -8.32 -6.08 -7.04
N VAL A 206 -8.85 -7.30 -7.22
CA VAL A 206 -9.61 -8.03 -6.19
C VAL A 206 -8.84 -9.26 -5.73
N MET A 207 -8.69 -9.40 -4.42
CA MET A 207 -7.92 -10.46 -3.78
C MET A 207 -8.75 -11.24 -2.74
N HIS A 208 -8.67 -12.58 -2.74
CA HIS A 208 -9.44 -13.45 -1.85
C HIS A 208 -8.49 -14.26 -0.95
N TYR A 209 -8.01 -13.65 0.14
CA TYR A 209 -7.19 -14.33 1.16
C TYR A 209 -7.70 -14.15 2.60
N SER A 210 -8.85 -13.50 2.75
CA SER A 210 -9.56 -13.31 4.03
C SER A 210 -11.06 -13.49 3.78
N THR A 211 -11.85 -13.59 4.85
CA THR A 211 -13.31 -13.72 4.77
C THR A 211 -13.97 -12.56 4.01
N THR A 212 -13.46 -11.34 4.18
CA THR A 212 -13.96 -10.15 3.49
C THR A 212 -13.24 -9.90 2.16
N GLY A 213 -12.13 -10.60 1.89
CA GLY A 213 -11.23 -10.31 0.78
C GLY A 213 -10.42 -9.02 1.00
N HIS A 214 -9.76 -8.58 -0.06
CA HIS A 214 -9.02 -7.32 -0.09
C HIS A 214 -9.07 -6.71 -1.49
N VAL A 215 -9.02 -5.39 -1.57
CA VAL A 215 -9.04 -4.64 -2.83
C VAL A 215 -7.97 -3.55 -2.80
N ALA A 216 -7.37 -3.30 -3.96
CA ALA A 216 -6.34 -2.28 -4.14
C ALA A 216 -6.46 -1.66 -5.54
N ILE A 217 -5.66 -0.62 -5.82
CA ILE A 217 -5.56 -0.03 -7.15
C ILE A 217 -4.21 -0.36 -7.75
N ILE A 218 -4.15 -0.75 -9.01
CA ILE A 218 -2.88 -0.87 -9.73
C ILE A 218 -2.30 0.54 -9.93
N GLY A 219 -1.19 0.86 -9.27
CA GLY A 219 -0.50 2.14 -9.38
C GLY A 219 0.51 2.18 -10.54
N GLU A 220 1.14 1.04 -10.84
CA GLU A 220 2.13 0.91 -11.90
C GLU A 220 2.04 -0.45 -12.60
N VAL A 221 2.39 -0.48 -13.89
CA VAL A 221 2.47 -1.70 -14.70
C VAL A 221 3.75 -1.67 -15.52
N SER A 222 4.56 -2.73 -15.44
CA SER A 222 5.71 -2.96 -16.32
C SER A 222 5.41 -4.12 -17.29
N ASP A 223 6.44 -4.64 -17.95
CA ASP A 223 6.31 -5.82 -18.80
C ASP A 223 6.15 -7.12 -18.00
N ASP A 224 6.70 -7.15 -16.78
CA ASP A 224 6.87 -8.33 -15.95
C ASP A 224 6.28 -8.19 -14.54
N SER A 225 5.62 -7.07 -14.24
CA SER A 225 5.01 -6.84 -12.93
C SER A 225 3.90 -5.80 -12.92
N ILE A 226 3.19 -5.78 -11.81
CA ILE A 226 2.34 -4.67 -11.39
C ILE A 226 2.75 -4.23 -9.98
N THR A 227 2.57 -2.96 -9.66
CA THR A 227 2.63 -2.45 -8.29
C THR A 227 1.26 -1.92 -7.91
N ILE A 228 0.68 -2.42 -6.82
CA ILE A 228 -0.61 -1.97 -6.29
C ILE A 228 -0.40 -0.89 -5.22
N VAL A 229 -1.42 -0.07 -4.99
CA VAL A 229 -1.53 0.88 -3.87
C VAL A 229 -2.78 0.55 -3.06
N GLN A 230 -2.65 0.50 -1.74
CA GLN A 230 -3.65 -0.09 -0.84
C GLN A 230 -3.75 0.61 0.52
N GLN A 231 -4.91 0.47 1.17
CA GLN A 231 -5.17 0.82 2.57
C GLN A 231 -5.47 -0.46 3.38
N ASN A 232 -5.45 -0.34 4.71
CA ASN A 232 -5.86 -1.42 5.62
C ASN A 232 -4.94 -2.66 5.60
N VAL A 233 -3.64 -2.41 5.44
CA VAL A 233 -2.55 -3.40 5.52
C VAL A 233 -1.38 -2.81 6.30
N GLU A 234 -1.69 -2.24 7.48
CA GLU A 234 -0.73 -1.49 8.29
C GLU A 234 -0.07 -0.36 7.49
N THR A 235 1.26 -0.38 7.34
CA THR A 235 2.05 0.63 6.63
C THR A 235 2.43 0.20 5.21
N ASP A 236 1.99 -0.97 4.74
CA ASP A 236 2.34 -1.52 3.43
C ASP A 236 1.52 -0.88 2.31
N VAL A 237 1.75 0.40 2.07
CA VAL A 237 1.02 1.20 1.08
C VAL A 237 1.12 0.61 -0.32
N THR A 238 2.24 -0.01 -0.66
CA THR A 238 2.48 -0.60 -1.98
C THR A 238 2.91 -2.05 -1.89
N GLU A 239 2.46 -2.87 -2.84
CA GLU A 239 2.90 -4.25 -2.99
C GLU A 239 3.12 -4.57 -4.48
N ARG A 240 4.19 -5.27 -4.81
CA ARG A 240 4.54 -5.64 -6.19
C ARG A 240 4.21 -7.11 -6.44
N PHE A 241 3.54 -7.38 -7.57
CA PHE A 241 3.25 -8.73 -8.03
C PHE A 241 3.90 -9.00 -9.38
N PRO A 242 4.44 -10.21 -9.62
CA PRO A 242 4.90 -10.58 -10.96
C PRO A 242 3.71 -10.67 -11.92
N LEU A 243 3.92 -10.21 -13.15
CA LEU A 243 2.99 -10.27 -14.27
C LEU A 243 3.59 -11.19 -15.34
N GLU A 244 2.84 -12.20 -15.73
CA GLU A 244 3.24 -13.19 -16.71
C GLU A 244 2.50 -12.96 -18.01
N LYS A 245 3.24 -13.04 -19.11
CA LYS A 245 2.71 -13.11 -20.46
C LYS A 245 2.74 -14.57 -20.90
N VAL A 246 1.58 -15.16 -21.14
CA VAL A 246 1.43 -16.57 -21.54
C VAL A 246 0.78 -16.68 -22.92
N PHE A 247 1.02 -17.77 -23.63
CA PHE A 247 0.40 -18.05 -24.93
C PHE A 247 -0.52 -19.26 -24.78
N VAL A 248 -1.83 -19.04 -24.95
CA VAL A 248 -2.86 -20.06 -24.73
C VAL A 248 -3.82 -20.06 -25.91
N GLY A 249 -3.96 -21.18 -26.59
CA GLY A 249 -4.93 -21.33 -27.68
C GLY A 249 -4.69 -20.40 -28.88
N GLY A 250 -3.45 -20.00 -29.15
CA GLY A 250 -3.12 -19.07 -30.24
C GLY A 250 -3.12 -17.59 -29.84
N GLU A 251 -3.45 -17.27 -28.58
CA GLU A 251 -3.58 -15.89 -28.11
C GLU A 251 -2.59 -15.57 -26.98
N THR A 252 -2.08 -14.33 -26.99
CA THR A 252 -1.36 -13.78 -25.84
C THR A 252 -2.34 -13.45 -24.72
N ARG A 253 -2.01 -13.88 -23.50
CA ARG A 253 -2.77 -13.61 -22.29
C ARG A 253 -1.87 -13.14 -21.16
N TRP A 254 -2.46 -12.48 -20.18
CA TRP A 254 -1.79 -11.93 -19.01
C TRP A 254 -2.34 -12.53 -17.73
N ARG A 255 -1.42 -12.81 -16.81
CA ARG A 255 -1.72 -13.36 -15.49
C ARG A 255 -0.86 -12.69 -14.42
N ILE A 256 -1.47 -12.25 -13.35
CA ILE A 256 -0.77 -11.83 -12.14
C ILE A 256 -0.42 -13.09 -11.35
N ASN A 257 0.86 -13.35 -11.16
CA ASN A 257 1.37 -14.54 -10.46
C ASN A 257 1.18 -14.38 -8.95
N SER A 258 -0.05 -14.67 -8.52
CA SER A 258 -0.44 -14.72 -7.12
C SER A 258 -1.74 -15.50 -6.97
N THR A 259 -1.75 -16.46 -6.05
CA THR A 259 -2.98 -17.20 -5.68
C THR A 259 -4.00 -16.32 -4.98
N ARG A 260 -3.58 -15.16 -4.46
CA ARG A 260 -4.48 -14.20 -3.81
C ARG A 260 -5.36 -13.48 -4.81
N VAL A 261 -4.92 -13.29 -6.05
CA VAL A 261 -5.57 -12.42 -7.03
C VAL A 261 -6.63 -13.19 -7.82
N ARG A 262 -7.87 -12.71 -7.76
CA ARG A 262 -8.99 -13.25 -8.55
C ARG A 262 -9.10 -12.62 -9.93
N GLY A 263 -8.87 -11.31 -9.99
CA GLY A 263 -9.02 -10.55 -11.22
C GLY A 263 -8.87 -9.07 -10.96
N TRP A 264 -9.15 -8.29 -11.98
CA TRP A 264 -9.19 -6.84 -11.90
C TRP A 264 -10.39 -6.28 -12.66
N LEU A 265 -10.80 -5.07 -12.31
CA LEU A 265 -11.91 -4.36 -12.91
C LEU A 265 -11.46 -2.99 -13.43
N ARG A 266 -12.00 -2.59 -14.58
CA ARG A 266 -11.62 -1.36 -15.28
C ARG A 266 -12.85 -0.47 -15.55
N PRO A 267 -12.78 0.85 -15.28
CA PRO A 267 -13.77 1.83 -15.75
C PRO A 267 -14.04 1.77 -17.26
#